data_AF-A0A0A1DQV6-F1
#
_entry.id   AF-A0A0A1DQV6-F1
#
_cell.length_a   1.000
_cell.length_b   1.000
_cell.length_c   1.000
_cell.angle_alpha   90.00
_cell.angle_beta   90.00
_cell.angle_gamma   90.00
#
_symmetry.space_group_name_H-M   'P 1'
#
loop_
_entity.id
_entity.type
_entity.pdbx_description
1 polymer ?
#
loop_
_entity_poly.entity_id
_entity_poly.type
_entity_poly.pdbx_seq_one_letter_code
_entity_poly.pdbx_strand_id
1 'polypeptide(L)'
;MSIEESTTDPGLVVEEATAEVLTLARTWLAWDGRPRLAEEGARLYTPHKAVRRYADHLVDHLAQVEALLAGVPTRPNGWFESAVTTPADLAPFTEADLVEATERLTRLSRTFRLRLLTAGPDEWDRARGAEWTLREIAAHVGDPWYARQVGDLRPER
;
A
#
# COMPACT_ATOMS: atom_id res chain seq x y z
N MET A 1 -12.66 15.62 28.06
CA MET A 1 -13.10 15.83 26.67
C MET A 1 -12.91 14.50 25.98
N SER A 2 -14.01 13.78 25.74
CA SER A 2 -14.01 12.35 25.40
C SER A 2 -13.39 12.10 24.02
N ILE A 3 -12.43 11.18 23.97
CA ILE A 3 -12.02 10.53 22.73
C ILE A 3 -13.12 9.52 22.45
N GLU A 4 -13.99 9.80 21.47
CA GLU A 4 -14.81 8.74 20.90
C GLU A 4 -13.85 7.71 20.31
N GLU A 5 -13.74 6.54 20.94
CA GLU A 5 -13.15 5.36 20.30
C GLU A 5 -13.96 5.11 19.04
N SER A 6 -13.40 5.49 17.89
CA SER A 6 -14.05 5.30 16.60
C SER A 6 -14.18 3.80 16.35
N THR A 7 -15.38 3.24 16.53
CA THR A 7 -15.72 1.85 16.16
C THR A 7 -15.75 1.64 14.65
N THR A 8 -15.26 2.61 13.87
CA THR A 8 -15.25 2.56 12.41
C THR A 8 -14.15 1.60 11.96
N ASP A 9 -14.53 0.70 11.06
CA ASP A 9 -13.67 -0.30 10.42
C ASP A 9 -12.36 0.33 9.91
N PRO A 10 -11.22 0.07 10.57
CA PRO A 10 -9.94 0.66 10.19
C PRO A 10 -9.43 0.13 8.86
N GLY A 11 -9.88 -1.05 8.40
CA GLY A 11 -9.42 -1.62 7.14
C GLY A 11 -10.04 -0.98 5.91
N LEU A 12 -11.09 -0.16 6.07
CA LEU A 12 -11.74 0.51 4.95
C LEU A 12 -10.78 1.47 4.23
N VAL A 13 -9.94 2.20 4.98
CA VAL A 13 -8.95 3.13 4.41
C VAL A 13 -7.96 2.42 3.47
N VAL A 14 -7.67 1.14 3.72
CA VAL A 14 -6.75 0.33 2.89
C VAL A 14 -7.40 -0.02 1.56
N GLU A 15 -8.68 -0.41 1.56
CA GLU A 15 -9.42 -0.67 0.32
C GLU A 15 -9.65 0.61 -0.49
N GLU A 16 -9.95 1.73 0.17
CA GLU A 16 -10.12 3.04 -0.48
C GLU A 16 -8.82 3.53 -1.12
N ALA A 17 -7.69 3.42 -0.41
CA ALA A 17 -6.38 3.74 -0.96
C ALA A 17 -6.04 2.83 -2.16
N THR A 18 -6.38 1.54 -2.09
CA THR A 18 -6.19 0.61 -3.21
C THR A 18 -7.01 1.02 -4.43
N ALA A 19 -8.26 1.45 -4.23
CA ALA A 19 -9.10 1.96 -5.30
C ALA A 19 -8.51 3.25 -5.93
N GLU A 20 -7.92 4.14 -5.14
CA GLU A 20 -7.18 5.31 -5.64
C GLU A 20 -5.96 4.90 -6.48
N VAL A 21 -5.12 3.99 -5.95
CA VAL A 21 -3.96 3.45 -6.67
C VAL A 21 -4.38 2.87 -8.02
N LEU A 22 -5.43 2.05 -8.06
CA LEU A 22 -5.93 1.44 -9.31
C LEU A 22 -6.57 2.47 -10.25
N THR A 23 -7.10 3.57 -9.71
CA THR A 23 -7.59 4.69 -10.52
C THR A 23 -6.46 5.39 -11.24
N LEU A 24 -5.34 5.64 -10.55
CA LEU A 24 -4.13 6.17 -11.18
C LEU A 24 -3.52 5.16 -12.17
N ALA A 25 -3.46 3.88 -11.79
CA ALA A 25 -2.88 2.83 -12.63
C ALA A 25 -3.54 2.69 -13.99
N ARG A 26 -4.86 2.92 -14.09
CA ARG A 26 -5.58 2.96 -15.38
C ARG A 26 -5.01 4.00 -16.35
N THR A 27 -4.43 5.08 -15.84
CA THR A 27 -3.84 6.15 -16.66
C THR A 27 -2.44 5.78 -17.14
N TRP A 28 -1.77 4.83 -16.48
CA TRP A 28 -0.37 4.49 -16.75
C TRP A 28 -0.14 3.69 -18.03
N LEU A 29 -1.21 3.25 -18.70
CA LEU A 29 -1.14 2.73 -20.07
C LEU A 29 -0.59 3.77 -21.07
N ALA A 30 -0.68 5.06 -20.74
CA ALA A 30 -0.11 6.16 -21.51
C ALA A 30 1.33 6.52 -21.11
N TRP A 31 1.97 5.73 -20.25
CA TRP A 31 3.32 6.02 -19.77
C TRP A 31 4.33 6.04 -20.93
N ASP A 32 5.14 7.10 -21.00
CA ASP A 32 6.09 7.37 -22.09
C ASP A 32 7.44 6.62 -21.93
N GLY A 33 7.53 5.73 -20.94
CA GLY A 33 8.75 5.00 -20.59
C GLY A 33 9.75 5.80 -19.76
N ARG A 34 9.45 7.05 -19.37
CA ARG A 34 10.35 7.88 -18.56
C ARG A 34 9.98 7.81 -17.07
N PRO A 35 10.89 7.38 -16.18
CA PRO A 35 10.63 7.38 -14.75
C PRO A 35 10.35 8.80 -14.21
N ARG A 36 9.52 8.88 -13.17
CA ARG A 36 9.32 10.10 -12.38
C ARG A 36 10.36 10.16 -11.25
N LEU A 37 10.91 11.34 -11.02
CA LEU A 37 11.82 11.60 -9.91
C LEU A 37 11.02 12.04 -8.69
N ALA A 38 11.34 11.47 -7.53
CA ALA A 38 10.81 11.85 -6.23
C ALA A 38 11.97 12.06 -5.25
N GLU A 39 11.68 12.69 -4.11
CA GLU A 39 12.66 12.95 -3.03
C GLU A 39 13.94 13.60 -3.57
N GLU A 40 13.79 14.73 -4.26
CA GLU A 40 14.92 15.49 -4.83
C GLU A 40 15.81 14.65 -5.79
N GLY A 41 15.21 13.63 -6.40
CA GLY A 41 15.89 12.73 -7.33
C GLY A 41 16.57 11.52 -6.69
N ALA A 42 16.45 11.34 -5.37
CA ALA A 42 16.96 10.16 -4.67
C ALA A 42 16.20 8.88 -5.07
N ARG A 43 14.94 9.01 -5.52
CA ARG A 43 14.11 7.88 -5.90
C ARG A 43 13.49 8.07 -7.28
N LEU A 44 13.47 6.96 -8.03
CA LEU A 44 12.77 6.83 -9.30
C LEU A 44 11.49 6.05 -9.09
N TYR A 45 10.41 6.48 -9.75
CA TYR A 45 9.13 5.78 -9.79
C TYR A 45 8.67 5.54 -11.22
N THR A 46 8.21 4.34 -11.45
CA THR A 46 7.59 3.86 -12.68
C THR A 46 6.26 3.21 -12.33
N PRO A 47 5.36 2.98 -13.30
CA PRO A 47 4.11 2.25 -13.07
C PRO A 47 4.34 0.91 -12.34
N HIS A 48 5.24 0.07 -12.85
CA HIS A 48 5.56 -1.23 -12.25
C HIS A 48 6.14 -1.11 -10.83
N LYS A 49 7.06 -0.16 -10.61
CA LYS A 49 7.60 0.06 -9.27
C LYS A 49 6.55 0.51 -8.29
N ALA A 50 5.64 1.39 -8.69
CA ALA A 50 4.55 1.85 -7.83
C ALA A 50 3.60 0.70 -7.45
N VAL A 51 3.19 -0.13 -8.41
CA VAL A 51 2.38 -1.34 -8.14
C VAL A 51 3.11 -2.27 -7.19
N ARG A 52 4.37 -2.60 -7.47
CA ARG A 52 5.18 -3.50 -6.65
C ARG A 52 5.34 -2.96 -5.24
N ARG A 53 5.75 -1.70 -5.07
CA ARG A 53 5.97 -1.11 -3.74
C ARG A 53 4.69 -1.00 -2.93
N TYR A 54 3.56 -0.72 -3.57
CA TYR A 54 2.27 -0.75 -2.88
C TYR A 54 1.89 -2.17 -2.44
N ALA A 55 2.11 -3.18 -3.29
CA ALA A 55 1.90 -4.58 -2.92
C ALA A 55 2.84 -5.03 -1.78
N ASP A 56 4.14 -4.73 -1.88
CA ASP A 56 5.14 -5.01 -0.85
C ASP A 56 4.71 -4.39 0.48
N HIS A 57 4.29 -3.12 0.48
CA HIS A 57 3.86 -2.39 1.68
C HIS A 57 2.64 -3.02 2.34
N LEU A 58 1.66 -3.46 1.55
CA LEU A 58 0.52 -4.24 2.05
C LEU A 58 0.96 -5.57 2.67
N VAL A 59 1.87 -6.31 2.03
CA VAL A 59 2.37 -7.59 2.54
C VAL A 59 3.16 -7.42 3.83
N ASP A 60 4.08 -6.46 3.86
CA ASP A 60 4.96 -6.18 5.00
C ASP A 60 4.14 -5.89 6.25
N HIS A 61 3.13 -5.01 6.14
CA HIS A 61 2.28 -4.67 7.28
C HIS A 61 1.22 -5.71 7.58
N LEU A 62 0.77 -6.52 6.61
CA LEU A 62 -0.07 -7.67 6.92
C LEU A 62 0.72 -8.68 7.77
N ALA A 63 1.99 -8.91 7.44
CA ALA A 63 2.88 -9.75 8.24
C ALA A 63 3.14 -9.14 9.65
N GLN A 64 3.27 -7.82 9.75
CA GLN A 64 3.33 -7.13 11.04
C GLN A 64 2.06 -7.38 11.87
N VAL A 65 0.87 -7.20 11.27
CA VAL A 65 -0.43 -7.46 11.92
C VAL A 65 -0.51 -8.91 12.43
N GLU A 66 -0.11 -9.89 11.62
CA GLU A 66 -0.10 -11.30 12.04
C GLU A 66 0.82 -11.55 13.24
N ALA A 67 2.03 -11.00 13.24
CA ALA A 67 2.98 -11.16 14.34
C ALA A 67 2.42 -10.55 15.64
N LEU A 68 1.85 -9.34 15.55
CA LEU A 68 1.26 -8.64 16.69
C LEU A 68 0.06 -9.38 17.26
N LEU A 69 -0.82 -9.94 16.41
CA LEU A 69 -1.97 -10.73 16.84
C LEU A 69 -1.59 -12.10 17.42
N ALA A 70 -0.50 -12.70 16.93
CA ALA A 70 0.06 -13.94 17.49
C ALA A 70 0.90 -13.73 18.76
N GLY A 71 1.17 -12.47 19.14
CA GLY A 71 1.99 -12.14 20.31
C GLY A 71 3.47 -12.50 20.15
N VAL A 72 3.99 -12.50 18.92
CA VAL A 72 5.39 -12.81 18.60
C VAL A 72 6.11 -11.57 18.04
N PRO A 73 7.46 -11.51 18.12
CA PRO A 73 8.20 -10.39 17.56
C PRO A 73 7.97 -10.21 16.05
N THR A 74 7.90 -8.96 15.61
CA THR A 74 7.87 -8.59 14.18
C THR A 74 9.23 -8.93 13.54
N ARG A 75 9.22 -9.27 12.24
CA ARG A 75 10.46 -9.53 11.50
C ARG A 75 10.80 -8.30 10.67
N PRO A 76 12.03 -7.75 10.77
CA PRO A 76 12.41 -6.60 9.96
C PRO A 76 12.43 -6.97 8.48
N ASN A 77 11.98 -6.05 7.62
CA ASN A 77 12.13 -6.20 6.18
C ASN A 77 13.61 -5.94 5.81
N GLY A 78 14.29 -6.96 5.28
CA GLY A 78 15.67 -6.85 4.80
C GLY A 78 15.78 -6.35 3.36
N TRP A 79 14.66 -6.11 2.69
CA TRP A 79 14.60 -5.56 1.35
C TRP A 79 14.83 -4.05 1.41
N PHE A 80 15.65 -3.51 0.52
CA PHE A 80 16.00 -2.08 0.43
C PHE A 80 14.85 -1.17 -0.07
N GLU A 81 13.60 -1.60 0.18
CA GLU A 81 12.36 -0.87 -0.02
C GLU A 81 12.31 -0.13 -1.38
N SER A 82 12.06 1.17 -1.33
CA SER A 82 11.89 2.05 -2.48
C SER A 82 13.21 2.54 -3.07
N ALA A 83 14.35 2.29 -2.40
CA ALA A 83 15.66 2.67 -2.91
C ALA A 83 16.08 1.83 -4.12
N VAL A 84 15.53 0.61 -4.27
CA VAL A 84 15.84 -0.29 -5.39
C VAL A 84 14.84 -0.12 -6.53
N THR A 85 15.39 0.01 -7.74
CA THR A 85 14.66 -0.10 -9.01
C THR A 85 15.23 -1.29 -9.77
N THR A 86 14.38 -2.26 -10.08
CA THR A 86 14.75 -3.49 -10.79
C THR A 86 14.56 -3.33 -12.29
N PRO A 87 15.13 -4.23 -13.13
CA PRO A 87 14.83 -4.23 -14.56
C PRO A 87 13.33 -4.42 -14.87
N ALA A 88 12.62 -5.21 -14.07
CA ALA A 88 11.17 -5.40 -14.23
C ALA A 88 10.40 -4.11 -13.97
N ASP A 89 10.85 -3.29 -13.02
CA ASP A 89 10.26 -1.98 -12.75
C ASP A 89 10.34 -1.03 -13.97
N LEU A 90 11.29 -1.24 -14.89
CA LEU A 90 11.51 -0.38 -16.05
C LEU A 90 10.77 -0.86 -17.32
N ALA A 91 10.08 -2.01 -17.27
CA ALA A 91 9.35 -2.53 -18.42
C ALA A 91 8.17 -1.61 -18.81
N PRO A 92 7.70 -1.63 -20.07
CA PRO A 92 6.44 -0.98 -20.45
C PRO A 92 5.28 -1.47 -19.57
N PHE A 93 4.32 -0.59 -19.31
CA PHE A 93 3.11 -0.93 -18.55
C PHE A 93 1.96 -1.22 -19.50
N THR A 94 1.47 -2.45 -19.51
CA THR A 94 0.49 -2.96 -20.47
C THR A 94 -0.88 -3.18 -19.84
N GLU A 95 -1.88 -3.46 -20.67
CA GLU A 95 -3.23 -3.83 -20.20
C GLU A 95 -3.21 -5.12 -19.36
N ALA A 96 -2.35 -6.09 -19.70
CA ALA A 96 -2.18 -7.30 -18.92
C ALA A 96 -1.65 -6.98 -17.50
N ASP A 97 -0.70 -6.06 -17.40
CA ASP A 97 -0.13 -5.62 -16.11
C ASP A 97 -1.19 -4.90 -15.26
N LEU A 98 -2.03 -4.07 -15.88
CA LEU A 98 -3.14 -3.41 -15.21
C LEU A 98 -4.18 -4.41 -14.69
N VAL A 99 -4.53 -5.42 -15.48
CA VAL A 99 -5.45 -6.49 -15.06
C VAL A 99 -4.84 -7.26 -13.89
N GLU A 100 -3.57 -7.66 -13.99
CA GLU A 100 -2.86 -8.35 -12.91
C GLU A 100 -2.82 -7.52 -11.62
N ALA A 101 -2.46 -6.23 -11.72
CA ALA A 101 -2.42 -5.31 -10.59
C ALA A 101 -3.80 -5.15 -9.95
N THR A 102 -4.84 -4.95 -10.76
CA THR A 102 -6.23 -4.82 -10.30
C THR A 102 -6.66 -6.04 -9.50
N GLU A 103 -6.45 -7.22 -10.07
CA GLU A 103 -6.86 -8.49 -9.50
C GLU A 103 -6.11 -8.79 -8.20
N ARG A 104 -4.78 -8.56 -8.16
CA ARG A 104 -3.96 -8.84 -6.98
C ARG A 104 -4.17 -7.83 -5.85
N LEU A 105 -4.12 -6.53 -6.14
CA LEU A 105 -4.22 -5.50 -5.11
C LEU A 105 -5.60 -5.45 -4.47
N THR A 106 -6.67 -5.67 -5.26
CA THR A 106 -8.04 -5.75 -4.72
C THR A 106 -8.19 -6.90 -3.73
N ARG A 107 -7.64 -8.08 -4.04
CA ARG A 107 -7.70 -9.22 -3.11
C ARG A 107 -6.82 -9.02 -1.88
N LEU A 108 -5.63 -8.45 -2.05
CA LEU A 108 -4.69 -8.25 -0.96
C LEU A 108 -5.21 -7.22 0.05
N SER A 109 -5.68 -6.07 -0.41
CA SER A 109 -6.31 -5.04 0.45
C SER A 109 -7.56 -5.57 1.16
N ARG A 110 -8.41 -6.31 0.45
CA ARG A 110 -9.56 -7.00 1.06
C ARG A 110 -9.12 -7.98 2.15
N THR A 111 -8.06 -8.75 1.91
CA THR A 111 -7.52 -9.70 2.90
C THR A 111 -7.03 -8.97 4.15
N PHE A 112 -6.34 -7.84 3.97
CA PHE A 112 -5.91 -6.98 5.06
C PHE A 112 -7.11 -6.50 5.90
N ARG A 113 -8.13 -5.93 5.24
CA ARG A 113 -9.36 -5.47 5.91
C ARG A 113 -10.07 -6.60 6.65
N LEU A 114 -10.26 -7.76 6.00
CA LEU A 114 -10.87 -8.94 6.61
C LEU A 114 -10.11 -9.40 7.85
N ARG A 115 -8.77 -9.29 7.84
CA ARG A 115 -7.96 -9.63 8.99
C ARG A 115 -8.22 -8.71 10.17
N LEU A 116 -8.27 -7.40 9.95
CA LEU A 116 -8.62 -6.43 10.98
C LEU A 116 -10.03 -6.67 11.52
N LEU A 117 -11.02 -6.88 10.64
CA LEU A 117 -12.39 -7.21 11.05
C LEU A 117 -12.45 -8.47 11.91
N THR A 118 -11.64 -9.49 11.59
CA THR A 118 -11.55 -10.74 12.35
C THR A 118 -10.87 -10.56 13.71
N ALA A 119 -9.87 -9.66 13.81
CA ALA A 119 -9.26 -9.31 15.09
C ALA A 119 -10.25 -8.64 16.05
N GLY A 120 -11.19 -7.86 15.48
CA GLY A 120 -12.27 -7.22 16.21
C GLY A 120 -11.87 -5.89 16.88
N PRO A 121 -12.87 -5.09 17.30
CA PRO A 121 -12.67 -3.73 17.79
C PRO A 121 -11.75 -3.66 19.03
N ASP A 122 -11.82 -4.65 19.91
CA ASP A 122 -10.98 -4.72 21.12
C ASP A 122 -9.47 -4.78 20.80
N GLU A 123 -9.09 -5.23 19.61
CA GLU A 123 -7.70 -5.34 19.17
C GLU A 123 -7.22 -4.14 18.33
N TRP A 124 -8.14 -3.33 17.79
CA TRP A 124 -7.81 -2.27 16.83
C TRP A 124 -6.94 -1.17 17.43
N ASP A 125 -7.29 -0.73 18.63
CA ASP A 125 -6.66 0.36 19.37
C ASP A 125 -5.91 -0.12 20.62
N ARG A 126 -5.79 -1.44 20.79
CA ARG A 126 -5.05 -2.06 21.90
C ARG A 126 -3.58 -1.61 21.86
N ALA A 127 -3.09 -1.08 22.98
CA ALA A 127 -1.69 -0.68 23.12
C ALA A 127 -0.73 -1.87 22.97
N ARG A 128 0.32 -1.70 22.15
CA ARG A 128 1.32 -2.74 21.84
C ARG A 128 2.76 -2.32 22.19
N GLY A 129 2.90 -1.53 23.25
CA GLY A 129 4.21 -1.04 23.71
C GLY A 129 4.80 -0.02 22.74
N ALA A 130 5.94 -0.33 22.14
CA ALA A 130 6.58 0.52 21.14
C ALA A 130 6.03 0.31 19.72
N GLU A 131 5.26 -0.75 19.49
CA GLU A 131 4.63 -1.04 18.20
C GLU A 131 3.34 -0.22 18.01
N TRP A 132 3.00 0.02 16.75
CA TRP A 132 1.74 0.65 16.36
C TRP A 132 0.53 -0.22 16.71
N THR A 133 -0.58 0.45 17.01
CA THR A 133 -1.91 -0.17 17.03
C THR A 133 -2.29 -0.66 15.63
N LEU A 134 -3.25 -1.58 15.53
CA LEU A 134 -3.68 -2.08 14.21
C LEU A 134 -4.34 -0.96 13.38
N ARG A 135 -5.00 0.00 14.03
CA ARG A 135 -5.55 1.18 13.37
C ARG A 135 -4.47 2.09 12.80
N GLU A 136 -3.41 2.37 13.56
CA GLU A 136 -2.27 3.16 13.07
C GLU A 136 -1.59 2.48 11.88
N ILE A 137 -1.42 1.15 11.94
CA ILE A 137 -0.91 0.38 10.78
C ILE A 137 -1.84 0.55 9.58
N ALA A 138 -3.15 0.40 9.74
CA ALA A 138 -4.10 0.55 8.65
C ALA A 138 -4.06 1.96 8.05
N ALA A 139 -3.99 3.00 8.89
CA ALA A 139 -3.86 4.38 8.44
C ALA A 139 -2.55 4.63 7.69
N HIS A 140 -1.44 4.06 8.16
CA HIS A 140 -0.13 4.17 7.50
C HIS A 140 -0.11 3.51 6.12
N VAL A 141 -0.68 2.30 6.01
CA VAL A 141 -0.78 1.55 4.74
C VAL A 141 -1.83 2.14 3.80
N GLY A 142 -2.81 2.86 4.36
CA GLY A 142 -3.84 3.60 3.65
C GLY A 142 -3.36 4.87 2.92
N ASP A 143 -2.05 5.12 2.83
CA ASP A 143 -1.50 6.20 2.01
C ASP A 143 -1.10 5.69 0.61
N PRO A 144 -1.75 6.12 -0.49
CA PRO A 144 -1.39 5.73 -1.85
C PRO A 144 -0.14 6.47 -2.38
N TRP A 145 0.77 6.88 -1.49
CA TRP A 145 1.94 7.71 -1.75
C TRP A 145 2.77 7.24 -2.95
N TYR A 146 3.01 5.92 -3.09
CA TYR A 146 3.79 5.37 -4.21
C TYR A 146 3.15 5.63 -5.57
N ALA A 147 1.84 5.48 -5.68
CA ALA A 147 1.11 5.74 -6.92
C ALA A 147 1.10 7.24 -7.24
N ARG A 148 1.02 8.09 -6.21
CA ARG A 148 1.10 9.56 -6.37
C ARG A 148 2.45 10.02 -6.92
N GLN A 149 3.54 9.28 -6.70
CA GLN A 149 4.85 9.60 -7.31
C GLN A 149 4.87 9.41 -8.83
N VAL A 150 4.05 8.49 -9.36
CA VAL A 150 3.86 8.35 -10.81
C VAL A 150 2.84 9.38 -11.31
N GLY A 151 1.77 9.56 -10.55
CA GLY A 151 0.73 10.54 -10.80
C GLY A 151 -0.30 10.11 -11.85
N ASP A 152 -1.18 11.05 -12.20
CA ASP A 152 -2.14 10.90 -13.27
C ASP A 152 -1.46 11.21 -14.61
N LEU A 153 -1.51 10.26 -15.56
CA LEU A 153 -0.90 10.41 -16.88
C LEU A 153 -1.92 10.72 -17.99
N ARG A 154 -3.17 11.08 -17.63
CA ARG A 154 -4.13 11.60 -18.61
C ARG A 154 -3.62 12.94 -19.17
N PRO A 155 -3.90 13.25 -20.45
CA PRO A 155 -3.64 14.58 -20.98
C PRO A 155 -4.37 15.65 -20.15
N GLU A 156 -3.70 16.76 -19.89
CA GLU A 156 -4.35 17.97 -19.35
C GLU A 156 -5.46 18.39 -20.32
N ARG A 157 -6.65 18.69 -19.80
CA ARG A 157 -7.82 19.12 -20.59
C ARG A 157 -7.73 20.60 -20.95
#